data_AF-A0A8S3GA86-F1
#
_entry.id   AF-A0A8S3GA86-F1
#
_cell.length_a   1.000
_cell.length_b   1.000
_cell.length_c   1.000
_cell.angle_alpha   90.00
_cell.angle_beta   90.00
_cell.angle_gamma   90.00
#
_symmetry.space_group_name_H-M   'P 1'
#
loop_
_entity.id
_entity.type
_entity.pdbx_description
1 polymer ?
#
loop_
_entity_poly.entity_id
_entity_poly.type
_entity_poly.pdbx_seq_one_letter_code
_entity_poly.pdbx_strand_id
1 'polypeptide(L)'
;AYQNWAKNNANIDKKLPGLTNYSAEQLFFINFAHVWCVKMTDSAAFNQILTGVHSLGEFRVTGPTSNFDEFDRAFGCKSGQGNSRVKKCVVW
;
A
#
# COMPACT_ATOMS: atom_id res chain seq x y z
N ALA A 1 5.68 0.06 -13.41
CA ALA A 1 7.03 0.68 -13.46
C ALA A 1 8.06 -0.15 -12.69
N TYR A 2 7.94 -0.31 -11.37
CA TYR A 2 8.88 -1.08 -10.55
C TYR A 2 9.18 -2.48 -11.12
N GLN A 3 8.15 -3.24 -11.48
CA GLN A 3 8.30 -4.57 -12.08
C GLN A 3 9.10 -4.59 -13.40
N ASN A 4 9.03 -3.53 -14.20
CA ASN A 4 9.83 -3.45 -15.44
C ASN A 4 11.28 -3.12 -15.14
N TRP A 5 11.53 -2.26 -14.15
CA TRP A 5 12.88 -1.97 -13.67
C TRP A 5 13.51 -3.23 -13.05
N ALA A 6 12.77 -3.93 -12.18
CA ALA A 6 13.17 -5.15 -11.49
C ALA A 6 13.76 -6.22 -12.41
N LYS A 7 13.11 -6.49 -13.56
CA LYS A 7 13.54 -7.51 -14.54
C LYS A 7 14.97 -7.31 -15.06
N ASN A 8 15.45 -6.06 -15.08
CA ASN A 8 16.74 -5.70 -15.63
C ASN A 8 17.80 -5.37 -14.56
N ASN A 9 17.49 -5.58 -13.28
CA ASN A 9 18.37 -5.19 -12.17
C ASN A 9 18.73 -6.39 -11.29
N ALA A 10 20.00 -6.78 -11.31
CA ALA A 10 20.53 -7.95 -10.60
C ALA A 10 20.49 -7.85 -9.06
N ASN A 11 20.20 -6.68 -8.50
CA ASN A 11 20.26 -6.41 -7.05
C ASN A 11 18.90 -6.49 -6.34
N ILE A 12 17.85 -7.02 -6.98
CA ILE A 12 16.51 -7.04 -6.40
C ILE A 12 16.40 -7.91 -5.14
N ASP A 13 17.25 -8.94 -5.04
CA ASP A 13 17.29 -9.83 -3.87
C ASP A 13 18.04 -9.25 -2.68
N LYS A 14 18.67 -8.07 -2.85
CA LYS A 14 19.40 -7.41 -1.76
C LYS A 14 18.42 -7.00 -0.66
N LYS A 15 18.51 -7.69 0.47
CA LYS A 15 17.67 -7.42 1.64
C LYS A 15 18.10 -6.15 2.36
N LEU A 16 17.11 -5.41 2.88
CA LEU A 16 17.36 -4.28 3.78
C LEU A 16 17.74 -4.80 5.18
N PRO A 17 18.85 -4.31 5.78
CA PRO A 17 19.20 -4.65 7.15
C PRO A 17 18.05 -4.32 8.12
N GLY A 18 17.74 -5.25 9.02
CA GLY A 18 16.64 -5.12 9.98
C GLY A 18 15.23 -5.41 9.43
N LEU A 19 15.08 -5.62 8.12
CA LEU A 19 13.81 -5.96 7.45
C LEU A 19 13.98 -7.16 6.50
N THR A 20 14.88 -8.07 6.85
CA THR A 20 15.28 -9.21 5.99
C THR A 20 14.16 -10.21 5.74
N ASN A 21 13.11 -10.19 6.57
CA ASN A 21 11.91 -11.02 6.45
C ASN A 21 10.94 -10.54 5.37
N TYR A 22 11.16 -9.38 4.75
CA TYR A 22 10.32 -8.86 3.67
C TYR A 22 10.96 -9.05 2.29
N SER A 23 10.12 -9.29 1.27
CA SER A 23 10.53 -9.21 -0.13
C SER A 23 10.63 -7.74 -0.59
N ALA A 24 11.28 -7.49 -1.72
CA ALA A 24 11.38 -6.14 -2.27
C ALA A 24 10.00 -5.61 -2.72
N GLU A 25 9.11 -6.48 -3.18
CA GLU A 25 7.70 -6.15 -3.48
C GLU A 25 6.92 -5.80 -2.22
N GLN A 26 7.09 -6.56 -1.14
CA GLN A 26 6.47 -6.22 0.15
C GLN A 26 6.99 -4.87 0.67
N LEU A 27 8.30 -4.62 0.55
CA LEU A 27 8.91 -3.35 0.92
C LEU A 27 8.43 -2.18 0.07
N PHE A 28 8.12 -2.39 -1.21
CA PHE A 28 7.49 -1.37 -2.06
C PHE A 28 6.15 -0.91 -1.46
N PHE A 29 5.29 -1.85 -1.07
CA PHE A 29 3.99 -1.52 -0.47
C PHE A 29 4.13 -0.97 0.96
N ILE A 30 5.08 -1.46 1.76
CA ILE A 30 5.38 -0.89 3.08
C ILE A 30 5.83 0.56 2.94
N ASN A 31 6.72 0.86 1.99
CA ASN A 31 7.16 2.23 1.74
C ASN A 31 6.01 3.12 1.24
N PHE A 32 5.19 2.62 0.31
CA PHE A 32 3.97 3.31 -0.12
C PHE A 32 3.06 3.67 1.06
N ALA A 33 2.83 2.73 1.99
CA ALA A 33 2.02 2.96 3.18
C ALA A 33 2.68 3.96 4.15
N HIS A 34 4.00 3.86 4.33
CA HIS A 34 4.78 4.70 5.24
C HIS A 34 4.65 6.19 4.91
N VAL A 35 4.56 6.55 3.61
CA VAL A 35 4.36 7.94 3.16
C VAL A 35 3.09 8.57 3.74
N TRP A 36 2.07 7.76 4.05
CA TRP A 36 0.78 8.22 4.55
C TRP A 36 0.61 8.05 6.06
N CYS A 37 1.65 7.63 6.77
CA CYS A 37 1.63 7.53 8.24
C CYS A 37 1.41 8.91 8.85
N VAL A 38 0.25 9.11 9.46
CA VAL A 38 -0.12 10.34 10.15
C VAL A 38 -1.01 10.03 11.34
N LYS A 39 -0.89 10.84 12.40
CA LYS A 39 -1.81 10.83 13.53
C LYS A 39 -2.47 12.20 13.63
N MET A 40 -3.80 12.22 13.70
CA MET A 40 -4.60 13.44 13.79
C MET A 40 -5.40 13.42 15.09
N THR A 41 -5.75 14.59 15.61
CA THR A 41 -6.82 14.70 16.61
C THR A 41 -8.18 14.46 15.94
N ASP A 42 -9.17 14.06 16.71
CA ASP A 42 -10.53 13.83 16.18
C ASP A 42 -11.10 15.08 15.52
N SER A 43 -10.86 16.26 16.10
CA SER A 43 -11.31 17.53 15.52
C SER A 43 -10.63 17.85 14.18
N ALA A 44 -9.33 17.57 14.06
CA ALA A 44 -8.59 17.76 12.81
C ALA A 44 -9.04 16.76 11.74
N ALA A 45 -9.24 15.49 12.12
CA ALA A 45 -9.76 14.47 11.22
C ALA A 45 -11.18 14.83 10.73
N PHE A 46 -12.05 15.29 11.62
CA PHE A 46 -13.40 15.73 11.28
C PHE A 46 -13.38 16.92 10.32
N ASN A 47 -12.56 17.94 10.60
CA ASN A 47 -12.42 19.08 9.70
C ASN A 47 -11.92 18.62 8.31
N GLN A 48 -10.88 17.79 8.26
CA GLN A 48 -10.31 17.28 7.02
C GLN A 48 -11.33 16.47 6.20
N ILE A 49 -12.22 15.71 6.85
CA ILE A 49 -13.30 14.99 6.17
C ILE A 49 -14.27 15.97 5.49
N LEU A 50 -14.58 17.10 6.13
CA LEU A 50 -15.55 18.07 5.62
C LEU A 50 -14.96 19.01 4.56
N THR A 51 -13.69 19.37 4.69
CA THR A 51 -13.07 20.44 3.88
C THR A 51 -12.03 19.92 2.89
N GLY A 52 -11.49 18.73 3.13
CA GLY A 52 -10.44 18.14 2.32
C GLY A 52 -10.96 17.54 1.01
N VAL A 53 -10.15 17.65 -0.04
CA VAL A 53 -10.38 16.98 -1.34
C VAL A 53 -9.74 15.59 -1.43
N HIS A 54 -9.07 15.16 -0.37
CA HIS A 54 -8.38 13.88 -0.28
C HIS A 54 -8.88 13.10 0.92
N SER A 55 -8.98 11.78 0.76
CA SER A 55 -9.23 10.87 1.89
C SER A 55 -8.12 10.96 2.94
N LEU A 56 -8.43 10.60 4.19
CA LEU A 56 -7.44 10.51 5.26
C LEU A 56 -6.34 9.48 4.94
N GLY A 57 -5.17 9.63 5.54
CA GLY A 57 -3.97 8.83 5.24
C GLY A 57 -4.23 7.32 5.26
N GLU A 58 -4.92 6.81 6.29
CA GLU A 58 -5.29 5.39 6.39
C GLU A 58 -6.10 4.91 5.18
N PHE A 59 -7.10 5.67 4.75
CA PHE A 59 -7.94 5.31 3.61
C PHE A 59 -7.24 5.50 2.26
N ARG A 60 -6.21 6.36 2.19
CA ARG A 60 -5.32 6.46 1.03
C ARG A 60 -4.39 5.26 0.89
N VAL A 61 -4.16 4.51 1.96
CA VAL A 61 -3.43 3.24 1.93
C VAL A 61 -4.40 2.09 1.64
N THR A 62 -5.41 1.90 2.50
CA THR A 62 -6.30 0.72 2.45
C THR A 62 -7.15 0.70 1.20
N GLY A 63 -7.69 1.85 0.78
CA GLY A 63 -8.51 1.96 -0.43
C GLY A 63 -7.81 1.43 -1.69
N PRO A 64 -6.70 2.03 -2.12
CA PRO A 64 -5.97 1.56 -3.31
C PRO A 64 -5.43 0.14 -3.19
N THR A 65 -4.77 -0.21 -2.09
CA THR A 65 -4.17 -1.55 -1.92
C THR A 65 -5.22 -2.66 -1.92
N SER A 66 -6.43 -2.38 -1.40
CA SER A 66 -7.53 -3.34 -1.44
C SER A 66 -8.13 -3.61 -2.81
N ASN A 67 -7.88 -2.72 -3.77
CA ASN A 67 -8.29 -2.87 -5.16
C ASN A 67 -7.17 -3.41 -6.05
N PHE A 68 -6.02 -3.82 -5.50
CA PHE A 68 -4.83 -4.12 -6.28
C PHE A 68 -4.36 -5.58 -6.10
N ASP A 69 -4.34 -6.36 -7.18
CA ASP A 69 -4.01 -7.79 -7.12
C ASP A 69 -2.54 -8.06 -6.83
N GLU A 70 -1.66 -7.14 -7.20
CA GLU A 70 -0.23 -7.18 -6.91
C GLU A 70 0.01 -7.10 -5.39
N PHE A 71 -0.80 -6.32 -4.67
CA PHE A 71 -0.74 -6.27 -3.22
C PHE A 71 -1.14 -7.63 -2.62
N ASP A 72 -2.24 -8.20 -3.09
CA ASP A 72 -2.70 -9.51 -2.63
C ASP A 72 -1.65 -10.59 -2.86
N ARG A 73 -0.99 -10.60 -4.03
CA ARG A 73 0.10 -11.53 -4.32
C ARG A 73 1.31 -11.31 -3.42
N ALA A 74 1.71 -10.06 -3.19
CA ALA A 74 2.89 -9.75 -2.38
C ALA A 74 2.72 -10.17 -0.90
N PHE A 75 1.51 -10.10 -0.36
CA PHE A 75 1.21 -10.46 1.03
C PHE A 75 0.47 -11.79 1.19
N GLY A 76 0.20 -12.51 0.11
CA GLY A 76 -0.53 -13.78 0.14
C GLY A 76 -1.99 -13.64 0.59
N CYS A 77 -2.62 -12.48 0.36
CA CYS A 77 -4.02 -12.26 0.71
C CYS A 77 -4.93 -13.05 -0.23
N LYS A 78 -5.93 -13.74 0.33
CA LYS A 78 -7.01 -14.33 -0.45
C LYS A 78 -8.10 -13.30 -0.67
N SER A 79 -8.87 -13.44 -1.75
CA SER A 79 -10.02 -12.58 -2.05
C SER A 79 -10.95 -12.44 -0.84
N GLY A 80 -11.18 -11.21 -0.39
CA GLY A 80 -12.02 -10.90 0.77
C GLY A 80 -11.36 -11.10 2.14
N GLN A 81 -10.07 -11.43 2.19
CA GLN A 81 -9.30 -11.56 3.44
C GLN A 81 -8.36 -10.38 3.67
N GLY A 82 -8.23 -9.99 4.93
CA GLY A 82 -7.39 -8.86 5.33
C GLY A 82 -7.81 -7.60 4.60
N ASN A 83 -6.88 -6.99 3.89
CA ASN A 83 -7.14 -5.79 3.11
C ASN A 83 -7.47 -6.10 1.64
N SER A 84 -7.85 -7.33 1.25
CA SER A 84 -8.28 -7.66 -0.11
C SER A 84 -9.80 -7.55 -0.28
N ARG A 85 -10.28 -6.99 -1.39
CA ARG A 85 -11.72 -6.97 -1.75
C ARG A 85 -12.07 -8.05 -2.76
N VAL A 86 -13.27 -8.62 -2.62
CA VAL A 86 -13.86 -9.52 -3.62
C VAL A 86 -14.19 -8.77 -4.91
N LYS A 87 -14.79 -7.58 -4.79
CA LYS A 87 -15.08 -6.70 -5.92
C LYS A 87 -14.11 -5.53 -5.90
N LYS A 88 -13.21 -5.50 -6.88
CA LYS A 88 -12.18 -4.47 -7.03
C LYS A 88 -12.62 -3.41 -8.03
N CYS A 89 -12.34 -2.16 -7.72
CA CYS A 89 -12.57 -1.03 -8.60
C CYS A 89 -11.32 -0.77 -9.44
N VAL A 90 -11.48 -0.69 -10.76
CA VAL A 90 -10.41 -0.38 -11.73
C VAL A 90 -10.88 0.77 -12.60
N VAL A 91 -10.02 1.77 -12.78
CA VAL A 91 -10.33 2.99 -13.56
C VAL A 91 -9.44 3.09 -14.80
N TRP A 92 -8.15 2.81 -14.64
CA TRP A 92 -7.13 2.92 -15.68
C TRP A 92 -6.74 1.55 -16.21
#